data_AF-A0A511N4W5-F1
#
_entry.id   AF-A0A511N4W5-F1
#
_cell.length_a   1.000
_cell.length_b   1.000
_cell.length_c   1.000
_cell.angle_alpha   90.00
_cell.angle_beta   90.00
_cell.angle_gamma   90.00
#
_symmetry.space_group_name_H-M   'P 1'
#
loop_
_entity.id
_entity.type
_entity.pdbx_description
1 polymer ?
#
loop_
_entity_poly.entity_id
_entity_poly.type
_entity_poly.pdbx_seq_one_letter_code
_entity_poly.pdbx_strand_id
1 'polypeptide(L)'
;MRSLHIPTLAAMLLLGLSACSSSTVTTTPQGVSAVRISPNAVQMLAGESKVLDAQVTASGSVDQSVTWSSTNPSVVVVDASGKVTALKAGSATITATSKQNSAKAGNSSITVQEPGVVNSVSVTPSNLDLQVGGTQSLSAKVTGTGSFDSTLNWTSSDASVAAVDSTGMVTGLKEGTATIMATSKANSTLKATASVKVSKASSDPFNITIVFPANTLLTPSQKQAFTEAASRWSQVIAQGLPDFNGTANGKPLSVDDVQINADAVAIDGVGNILGMAGPEFVRNENSLPITGIMKFDSADVANMEARGTLKSVILHEMGHVLGIGTLWDSFITHNGNVDCQNASIIEFTGAKALLQFHNLGKAGNIPVETTGGKGTKCGHWSESHFDSELMTGFSESGPMPLSRMTVGALEDLGYQVNYNAADPYTVPVKPSGIEKQSLEHGELLLKPRGRL
;
A
#
# COMPACT_ATOMS: atom_id res chain seq x y z
N MET A 1 95.29 -37.10 -74.18
CA MET A 1 96.12 -36.11 -74.90
C MET A 1 95.21 -34.95 -75.32
N ARG A 2 95.72 -33.71 -75.25
CA ARG A 2 95.30 -32.48 -75.94
C ARG A 2 94.53 -32.74 -77.26
N SER A 3 93.61 -31.93 -77.77
CA SER A 3 93.09 -30.59 -77.48
C SER A 3 92.11 -30.23 -78.61
N LEU A 4 91.32 -29.17 -78.40
CA LEU A 4 90.92 -28.14 -79.38
C LEU A 4 89.76 -28.37 -80.38
N HIS A 5 88.83 -27.39 -80.29
CA HIS A 5 88.25 -26.54 -81.34
C HIS A 5 86.84 -26.80 -81.94
N ILE A 6 86.09 -25.69 -81.87
CA ILE A 6 84.75 -25.23 -82.28
C ILE A 6 84.73 -25.06 -83.83
N PRO A 7 83.60 -25.19 -84.60
CA PRO A 7 82.53 -24.15 -84.59
C PRO A 7 81.08 -24.45 -85.06
N THR A 8 80.16 -23.53 -84.63
CA THR A 8 78.98 -22.86 -85.28
C THR A 8 78.00 -23.67 -86.15
N LEU A 9 76.67 -23.43 -86.30
CA LEU A 9 75.60 -22.45 -85.96
C LEU A 9 74.27 -23.23 -86.29
N ALA A 10 73.10 -23.11 -85.65
CA ALA A 10 72.09 -22.06 -85.80
C ALA A 10 70.82 -22.43 -85.00
N ALA A 11 70.06 -21.39 -84.61
CA ALA A 11 69.03 -21.39 -83.59
C ALA A 11 67.61 -21.75 -84.07
N MET A 12 66.79 -22.29 -83.15
CA MET A 12 65.33 -22.11 -83.15
C MET A 12 64.89 -21.80 -81.72
N LEU A 13 64.22 -20.66 -81.56
CA LEU A 13 63.89 -19.97 -80.32
C LEU A 13 62.59 -20.54 -79.71
N LEU A 14 62.63 -21.06 -78.48
CA LEU A 14 61.44 -21.32 -77.67
C LEU A 14 61.71 -20.84 -76.23
N LEU A 15 61.18 -19.67 -75.88
CA LEU A 15 61.25 -19.07 -74.55
C LEU A 15 60.25 -19.78 -73.62
N GLY A 16 60.74 -20.65 -72.74
CA GLY A 16 59.98 -21.12 -71.58
C GLY A 16 60.03 -20.08 -70.46
N LEU A 17 58.92 -19.39 -70.19
CA LEU A 17 58.76 -18.61 -68.97
C LEU A 17 58.49 -19.56 -67.80
N SER A 18 59.47 -19.71 -66.90
CA SER A 18 59.24 -20.28 -65.58
C SER A 18 58.53 -19.24 -64.72
N ALA A 19 57.26 -19.49 -64.39
CA ALA A 19 56.50 -18.65 -63.48
C ALA A 19 57.14 -18.69 -62.08
N CYS A 20 57.62 -17.55 -61.60
CA CYS A 20 58.00 -17.37 -60.21
C CYS A 20 56.71 -17.15 -59.41
N SER A 21 56.31 -18.14 -58.61
CA SER A 21 55.18 -18.00 -57.68
C SER A 21 55.58 -17.05 -56.55
N SER A 22 55.17 -15.79 -56.66
CA SER A 22 55.28 -14.84 -55.56
C SER A 22 54.22 -15.18 -54.52
N SER A 23 54.62 -15.83 -53.43
CA SER A 23 53.78 -16.02 -52.24
C SER A 23 53.56 -14.66 -51.59
N THR A 24 52.40 -14.05 -51.83
CA THR A 24 51.96 -12.89 -51.06
C THR A 24 51.68 -13.34 -49.63
N VAL A 25 52.58 -12.97 -48.71
CA VAL A 25 52.30 -13.02 -47.27
C VAL A 25 51.22 -11.98 -46.99
N THR A 26 49.96 -12.39 -46.97
CA THR A 26 48.87 -11.58 -46.45
C THR A 26 49.05 -11.47 -44.95
N THR A 27 49.75 -10.44 -44.50
CA THR A 27 49.79 -10.07 -43.08
C THR A 27 48.36 -9.74 -42.66
N THR A 28 47.74 -10.58 -41.82
CA THR A 28 46.46 -10.27 -41.19
C THR A 28 46.55 -8.90 -40.52
N PRO A 29 45.58 -7.99 -40.73
CA PRO A 29 45.59 -6.67 -40.09
C PRO A 29 45.67 -6.83 -38.56
N GLN A 30 46.75 -6.32 -37.97
CA GLN A 30 46.92 -6.29 -36.53
C GLN A 30 46.30 -5.00 -35.98
N GLY A 31 45.57 -5.09 -34.86
CA GLY A 31 44.97 -3.92 -34.25
C GLY A 31 43.92 -4.23 -33.19
N VAL A 32 43.55 -3.19 -32.44
CA VAL A 32 42.50 -3.25 -31.43
C VAL A 32 41.13 -3.05 -32.09
N SER A 33 40.20 -3.98 -31.86
CA SER A 33 38.84 -3.95 -32.42
C SER A 33 37.81 -3.40 -31.43
N ALA A 34 37.99 -3.64 -30.12
CA ALA A 34 37.07 -3.20 -29.06
C ALA A 34 37.75 -3.08 -27.68
N VAL A 35 37.14 -2.28 -26.81
CA VAL A 35 37.42 -2.24 -25.37
C VAL A 35 36.08 -2.39 -24.63
N ARG A 36 36.01 -3.24 -23.61
CA ARG A 36 34.82 -3.43 -22.77
C ARG A 36 35.20 -3.28 -21.30
N ILE A 37 34.34 -2.63 -20.52
CA ILE A 37 34.48 -2.55 -19.06
C ILE A 37 33.46 -3.48 -18.41
N SER A 38 33.89 -4.21 -17.37
CA SER A 38 33.02 -5.01 -16.50
C SER A 38 33.28 -4.68 -15.03
N PRO A 39 32.23 -4.46 -14.21
CA PRO A 39 30.84 -4.24 -14.60
C PRO A 39 30.67 -2.94 -15.41
N ASN A 40 29.62 -2.86 -16.25
CA ASN A 40 29.31 -1.68 -17.05
C ASN A 40 28.43 -0.64 -16.32
N ALA A 41 27.95 -0.97 -15.13
CA ALA A 41 27.24 -0.07 -14.23
C ALA A 41 27.53 -0.43 -12.76
N VAL A 42 27.73 0.56 -11.90
CA VAL A 42 27.98 0.37 -10.46
C VAL A 42 27.23 1.43 -9.66
N GLN A 43 26.57 0.99 -8.58
CA GLN A 43 26.11 1.86 -7.50
C GLN A 43 27.08 1.74 -6.32
N MET A 44 27.45 2.87 -5.73
CA MET A 44 28.42 2.95 -4.63
C MET A 44 27.96 3.98 -3.59
N LEU A 45 28.41 3.82 -2.34
CA LEU A 45 28.35 4.87 -1.33
C LEU A 45 29.62 5.73 -1.36
N ALA A 46 29.52 7.01 -1.00
CA ALA A 46 30.68 7.87 -0.85
C ALA A 46 31.69 7.26 0.14
N GLY A 47 32.97 7.23 -0.25
CA GLY A 47 34.06 6.57 0.48
C GLY A 47 34.37 5.14 0.02
N GLU A 48 33.46 4.48 -0.71
CA GLU A 48 33.71 3.14 -1.24
C GLU A 48 34.70 3.15 -2.41
N SER A 49 35.33 2.01 -2.64
CA SER A 49 36.17 1.77 -3.81
C SER A 49 35.82 0.44 -4.47
N LYS A 50 35.97 0.37 -5.80
CA LYS A 50 35.77 -0.85 -6.58
C LYS A 50 36.77 -0.91 -7.72
N VAL A 51 37.18 -2.11 -8.14
CA VAL A 51 38.01 -2.27 -9.33
C VAL A 51 37.10 -2.57 -10.53
N LEU A 52 37.34 -1.91 -11.65
CA LEU A 52 36.71 -2.18 -12.93
C LEU A 52 37.70 -2.91 -13.84
N ASP A 53 37.23 -3.96 -14.50
CA ASP A 53 38.04 -4.74 -15.44
C ASP A 53 37.86 -4.19 -16.86
N ALA A 54 38.97 -3.83 -17.51
CA ALA A 54 38.99 -3.48 -18.93
C ALA A 54 39.51 -4.65 -19.77
N GLN A 55 38.69 -5.14 -20.71
CA GLN A 55 39.07 -6.17 -21.67
C GLN A 55 39.27 -5.55 -23.05
N VAL A 56 40.46 -5.71 -23.61
CA VAL A 56 40.82 -5.25 -24.96
C VAL A 56 40.76 -6.44 -25.92
N THR A 57 39.94 -6.33 -26.98
CA THR A 57 39.91 -7.32 -28.06
C THR A 57 40.84 -6.87 -29.18
N ALA A 58 41.81 -7.70 -29.55
CA ALA A 58 42.83 -7.35 -30.54
C ALA A 58 43.26 -8.55 -31.41
N SER A 59 43.79 -8.24 -32.61
CA SER A 59 44.47 -9.20 -33.50
C SER A 59 45.97 -8.91 -33.57
N GLY A 60 46.81 -9.95 -33.53
CA GLY A 60 48.27 -9.81 -33.56
C GLY A 60 48.88 -9.37 -32.23
N SER A 61 50.17 -8.97 -32.26
CA SER A 61 50.92 -8.56 -31.08
C SER A 61 50.86 -7.04 -30.92
N VAL A 62 49.82 -6.54 -30.27
CA VAL A 62 49.60 -5.10 -30.03
C VAL A 62 49.44 -4.79 -28.54
N ASP A 63 49.67 -3.52 -28.16
CA ASP A 63 49.49 -3.06 -26.77
C ASP A 63 48.00 -3.15 -26.35
N GLN A 64 47.74 -3.92 -25.29
CA GLN A 64 46.41 -4.13 -24.71
C GLN A 64 46.15 -3.27 -23.48
N SER A 65 47.05 -2.34 -23.15
CA SER A 65 46.84 -1.41 -22.04
C SER A 65 45.84 -0.31 -22.39
N VAL A 66 45.18 0.21 -21.35
CA VAL A 66 44.19 1.28 -21.44
C VAL A 66 44.60 2.49 -20.62
N THR A 67 44.03 3.63 -20.95
CA THR A 67 44.04 4.84 -20.12
C THR A 67 42.63 5.06 -19.58
N TRP A 68 42.52 5.31 -18.28
CA TRP A 68 41.26 5.54 -17.60
C TRP A 68 40.95 7.04 -17.46
N SER A 69 39.68 7.40 -17.57
CA SER A 69 39.19 8.75 -17.30
C SER A 69 37.81 8.72 -16.65
N SER A 70 37.47 9.82 -15.96
CA SER A 70 36.15 10.05 -15.36
C SER A 70 35.56 11.32 -15.95
N THR A 71 34.27 11.30 -16.31
CA THR A 71 33.56 12.50 -16.73
C THR A 71 33.34 13.50 -15.60
N ASN A 72 33.40 13.04 -14.34
CA ASN A 72 33.27 13.91 -13.16
C ASN A 72 34.21 13.46 -12.02
N PRO A 73 35.50 13.85 -12.07
CA PRO A 73 36.47 13.53 -11.04
C PRO A 73 36.14 14.06 -9.65
N SER A 74 35.23 15.05 -9.54
CA SER A 74 34.77 15.55 -8.23
C SER A 74 33.79 14.60 -7.54
N VAL A 75 33.21 13.64 -8.27
CA VAL A 75 32.25 12.63 -7.78
C VAL A 75 32.89 11.25 -7.74
N VAL A 76 33.60 10.84 -8.79
CA VAL A 76 34.30 9.55 -8.87
C VAL A 76 35.65 9.74 -9.53
N VAL A 77 36.71 9.27 -8.88
CA VAL A 77 38.05 9.17 -9.47
C VAL A 77 38.36 7.73 -9.86
N VAL A 78 39.23 7.54 -10.85
CA VAL A 78 39.73 6.23 -11.27
C VAL A 78 41.24 6.31 -11.39
N ASP A 79 41.96 5.33 -10.84
CA ASP A 79 43.42 5.25 -10.95
C ASP A 79 43.88 4.43 -12.18
N ALA A 80 45.19 4.33 -12.37
CA ALA A 80 45.77 3.62 -13.52
C ALA A 80 45.49 2.10 -13.53
N SER A 81 45.12 1.52 -12.38
CA SER A 81 44.74 0.11 -12.25
C SER A 81 43.26 -0.16 -12.50
N GLY A 82 42.46 0.88 -12.75
CA GLY A 82 41.01 0.76 -12.89
C GLY A 82 40.28 0.74 -11.55
N LYS A 83 40.94 1.07 -10.44
CA LYS A 83 40.29 1.24 -9.14
C LYS A 83 39.55 2.58 -9.12
N VAL A 84 38.23 2.51 -9.04
CA VAL A 84 37.35 3.66 -8.86
C VAL A 84 37.14 3.94 -7.37
N THR A 85 37.17 5.21 -6.99
CA THR A 85 36.87 5.68 -5.63
C THR A 85 35.74 6.70 -5.70
N ALA A 86 34.67 6.44 -4.97
CA ALA A 86 33.51 7.32 -4.85
C ALA A 86 33.79 8.43 -3.82
N LEU A 87 33.64 9.69 -4.21
CA LEU A 87 34.00 10.84 -3.36
C LEU A 87 32.78 11.52 -2.72
N LYS A 88 31.71 11.75 -3.49
CA LYS A 88 30.48 12.40 -3.04
C LYS A 88 29.30 11.95 -3.89
N ALA A 89 28.08 12.17 -3.42
CA ALA A 89 26.88 11.84 -4.20
C ALA A 89 26.85 12.52 -5.58
N GLY A 90 26.38 11.78 -6.58
CA GLY A 90 26.29 12.22 -7.97
C GLY A 90 26.48 11.07 -8.94
N SER A 91 26.67 11.40 -10.22
CA SER A 91 26.95 10.43 -11.27
C SER A 91 28.20 10.79 -12.07
N ALA A 92 28.90 9.76 -12.53
CA ALA A 92 30.06 9.88 -13.42
C ALA A 92 30.11 8.67 -14.35
N THR A 93 30.65 8.85 -15.55
CA THR A 93 30.99 7.75 -16.45
C THR A 93 32.50 7.56 -16.41
N ILE A 94 32.93 6.32 -16.17
CA ILE A 94 34.32 5.91 -16.26
C ILE A 94 34.58 5.32 -17.64
N THR A 95 35.61 5.81 -18.31
CA THR A 95 35.98 5.38 -19.66
C THR A 95 37.38 4.78 -19.65
N ALA A 96 37.53 3.62 -20.30
CA ALA A 96 38.80 2.98 -20.57
C ALA A 96 39.08 3.06 -22.07
N THR A 97 40.11 3.80 -22.47
CA THR A 97 40.48 4.01 -23.88
C THR A 97 41.76 3.23 -24.19
N SER A 98 41.79 2.48 -25.30
CA SER A 98 42.99 1.76 -25.72
C SER A 98 44.15 2.74 -26.01
N LYS A 99 45.35 2.44 -25.51
CA LYS A 99 46.56 3.22 -25.84
C LYS A 99 47.02 3.02 -27.28
N GLN A 100 46.75 1.85 -27.86
CA GLN A 100 47.07 1.52 -29.24
C GLN A 100 46.13 2.20 -30.25
N ASN A 101 44.85 2.36 -29.90
CA ASN A 101 43.85 2.97 -30.78
C ASN A 101 42.85 3.83 -29.96
N SER A 102 43.05 5.15 -29.98
CA SER A 102 42.23 6.10 -29.23
C SER A 102 40.75 6.16 -29.66
N ALA A 103 40.40 5.60 -30.83
CA ALA A 103 39.00 5.47 -31.27
C ALA A 103 38.27 4.28 -30.62
N LYS A 104 38.96 3.46 -29.81
CA LYS A 104 38.39 2.28 -29.14
C LYS A 104 38.36 2.51 -27.63
N ALA A 105 37.15 2.59 -27.08
CA ALA A 105 36.92 2.79 -25.66
C ALA A 105 35.70 2.00 -25.15
N GLY A 106 35.72 1.63 -23.87
CA GLY A 106 34.60 1.09 -23.14
C GLY A 106 34.16 2.05 -22.02
N ASN A 107 32.89 1.98 -21.62
CA ASN A 107 32.32 2.85 -20.58
C ASN A 107 31.68 2.04 -19.44
N SER A 108 31.74 2.59 -18.22
CA SER A 108 30.98 2.15 -17.06
C SER A 108 30.29 3.33 -16.39
N SER A 109 28.98 3.25 -16.18
CA SER A 109 28.23 4.26 -15.43
C SER A 109 28.36 4.04 -13.92
N ILE A 110 28.71 5.09 -13.18
CA ILE A 110 28.82 5.06 -11.72
C ILE A 110 27.81 6.03 -11.13
N THR A 111 27.00 5.55 -10.19
CA THR A 111 26.10 6.39 -9.37
C THR A 111 26.53 6.28 -7.93
N VAL A 112 26.84 7.41 -7.31
CA VAL A 112 27.25 7.52 -5.92
C VAL A 112 26.12 8.10 -5.08
N GLN A 113 25.85 7.48 -3.94
CA GLN A 113 24.92 7.99 -2.92
C GLN A 113 25.69 8.35 -1.65
N GLU A 114 25.18 9.28 -0.85
CA GLU A 114 25.72 9.51 0.50
C GLU A 114 25.32 8.37 1.44
N PRO A 115 26.20 7.94 2.35
CA PRO A 115 25.84 7.03 3.43
C PRO A 115 24.63 7.55 4.21
N GLY A 116 23.68 6.66 4.48
CA GLY A 116 22.53 6.97 5.32
C GLY A 116 22.92 7.29 6.75
N VAL A 117 22.41 8.39 7.29
CA VAL A 117 22.49 8.71 8.72
C VAL A 117 21.09 8.93 9.23
N VAL A 118 20.70 8.19 10.27
CA VAL A 118 19.46 8.46 11.01
C VAL A 118 19.74 9.55 12.03
N ASN A 119 18.90 10.59 12.04
CA ASN A 119 19.03 11.77 12.90
C ASN A 119 18.05 11.77 14.06
N SER A 120 16.81 11.30 13.85
CA SER A 120 15.80 11.26 14.91
C SER A 120 14.74 10.20 14.69
N VAL A 121 14.11 9.80 15.80
CA VAL A 121 12.87 9.02 15.85
C VAL A 121 11.87 9.83 16.67
N SER A 122 10.63 9.92 16.21
CA SER A 122 9.52 10.50 16.97
C SER A 122 8.32 9.56 16.93
N VAL A 123 7.53 9.52 18.01
CA VAL A 123 6.30 8.70 18.13
C VAL A 123 5.12 9.61 18.44
N THR A 124 3.98 9.37 17.78
CA THR A 124 2.74 10.11 17.94
C THR A 124 1.54 9.15 17.97
N PRO A 125 0.57 9.33 18.88
CA PRO A 125 0.59 10.27 20.01
C PRO A 125 1.63 9.87 21.08
N SER A 126 2.00 10.82 21.94
CA SER A 126 2.95 10.57 23.04
C SER A 126 2.30 9.95 24.28
N ASN A 127 0.97 9.94 24.34
CA ASN A 127 0.19 9.31 25.39
C ASN A 127 -0.99 8.55 24.77
N LEU A 128 -1.30 7.38 25.33
CA LEU A 128 -2.48 6.59 25.03
C LEU A 128 -3.26 6.36 26.33
N ASP A 129 -4.55 6.63 26.30
CA ASP A 129 -5.50 6.24 27.34
C ASP A 129 -6.36 5.12 26.76
N LEU A 130 -6.11 3.89 27.21
CA LEU A 130 -6.82 2.69 26.76
C LEU A 130 -7.65 2.12 27.90
N GLN A 131 -8.71 1.40 27.57
CA GLN A 131 -9.33 0.45 28.49
C GLN A 131 -8.74 -0.94 28.27
N VAL A 132 -8.94 -1.86 29.22
CA VAL A 132 -8.66 -3.29 29.01
C VAL A 132 -9.42 -3.78 27.77
N GLY A 133 -8.69 -4.39 26.83
CA GLY A 133 -9.19 -4.81 25.51
C GLY A 133 -9.12 -3.73 24.44
N GLY A 134 -9.01 -2.46 24.82
CA GLY A 134 -8.85 -1.34 23.92
C GLY A 134 -7.51 -1.35 23.19
N THR A 135 -7.50 -0.80 21.99
CA THR A 135 -6.33 -0.79 21.11
C THR A 135 -6.16 0.56 20.44
N GLN A 136 -4.93 1.01 20.25
CA GLN A 136 -4.65 2.21 19.49
C GLN A 136 -3.27 2.12 18.84
N SER A 137 -3.16 2.57 17.60
CA SER A 137 -1.88 2.56 16.87
C SER A 137 -1.05 3.81 17.17
N LEU A 138 0.25 3.60 17.35
CA LEU A 138 1.26 4.65 17.37
C LEU A 138 1.86 4.80 15.97
N SER A 139 1.95 6.03 15.50
CA SER A 139 2.74 6.38 14.31
C SER A 139 4.15 6.77 14.74
N ALA A 140 5.16 6.31 14.01
CA ALA A 140 6.53 6.72 14.22
C ALA A 140 7.15 7.29 12.95
N LYS A 141 7.92 8.36 13.11
CA LYS A 141 8.66 9.01 12.02
C LYS A 141 10.15 8.93 12.30
N VAL A 142 10.89 8.39 11.34
CA VAL A 142 12.35 8.36 11.35
C VAL A 142 12.85 9.38 10.34
N THR A 143 13.72 10.30 10.77
CA THR A 143 14.33 11.29 9.87
C THR A 143 15.83 11.06 9.78
N GLY A 144 16.42 11.40 8.63
CA GLY A 144 17.81 11.15 8.33
C GLY A 144 18.26 11.84 7.05
N THR A 145 19.53 11.67 6.71
CA THR A 145 20.15 12.13 5.46
C THR A 145 20.71 10.95 4.68
N GLY A 146 20.78 11.05 3.35
CA GLY A 146 21.25 9.94 2.50
C GLY A 146 20.23 8.80 2.42
N SER A 147 20.69 7.62 1.98
CA SER A 147 19.86 6.42 1.91
C SER A 147 19.98 5.63 3.21
N PHE A 148 18.93 5.63 4.05
CA PHE A 148 18.95 5.01 5.38
C PHE A 148 17.78 4.05 5.60
N ASP A 149 18.00 3.08 6.51
CA ASP A 149 16.96 2.18 7.00
C ASP A 149 16.08 2.91 8.04
N SER A 150 14.81 3.10 7.70
CA SER A 150 13.80 3.76 8.53
C SER A 150 13.03 2.80 9.44
N THR A 151 13.38 1.51 9.47
CA THR A 151 12.66 0.52 10.27
C THR A 151 12.95 0.63 11.77
N LEU A 152 11.96 0.19 12.56
CA LEU A 152 11.93 0.34 14.01
C LEU A 152 11.78 -1.02 14.71
N ASN A 153 12.25 -1.07 15.96
CA ASN A 153 11.91 -2.09 16.95
C ASN A 153 10.98 -1.49 17.99
N TRP A 154 9.81 -2.10 18.19
CA TRP A 154 8.84 -1.72 19.21
C TRP A 154 8.96 -2.61 20.44
N THR A 155 8.89 -2.02 21.63
CA THR A 155 8.92 -2.73 22.91
C THR A 155 7.99 -2.08 23.91
N SER A 156 7.45 -2.85 24.85
CA SER A 156 6.72 -2.35 26.01
C SER A 156 7.55 -2.54 27.29
N SER A 157 7.48 -1.58 28.21
CA SER A 157 8.06 -1.73 29.55
C SER A 157 7.31 -2.78 30.39
N ASP A 158 6.04 -3.03 30.11
CA ASP A 158 5.23 -4.09 30.73
C ASP A 158 4.21 -4.61 29.71
N ALA A 159 4.57 -5.69 29.02
CA ALA A 159 3.72 -6.32 28.02
C ALA A 159 2.48 -7.02 28.62
N SER A 160 2.39 -7.18 29.94
CA SER A 160 1.18 -7.70 30.60
C SER A 160 0.13 -6.61 30.85
N VAL A 161 0.55 -5.34 30.87
CA VAL A 161 -0.32 -4.16 30.97
C VAL A 161 -0.68 -3.65 29.59
N ALA A 162 0.32 -3.38 28.74
CA ALA A 162 0.11 -2.96 27.36
C ALA A 162 1.10 -3.66 26.42
N ALA A 163 0.58 -4.41 25.46
CA ALA A 163 1.39 -5.05 24.41
C ALA A 163 1.48 -4.14 23.19
N VAL A 164 2.60 -4.19 22.46
CA VAL A 164 2.77 -3.51 21.17
C VAL A 164 3.25 -4.51 20.13
N ASP A 165 2.70 -4.45 18.91
CA ASP A 165 3.14 -5.29 17.80
C ASP A 165 4.25 -4.64 16.94
N SER A 166 4.69 -5.31 15.88
CA SER A 166 5.74 -4.81 14.98
C SER A 166 5.33 -3.59 14.15
N THR A 167 4.03 -3.31 14.04
CA THR A 167 3.48 -2.15 13.32
C THR A 167 3.27 -0.94 14.24
N GLY A 168 3.44 -1.10 15.54
CA GLY A 168 3.16 -0.05 16.52
C GLY A 168 1.71 -0.03 17.01
N MET A 169 0.90 -1.08 16.75
CA MET A 169 -0.41 -1.20 17.39
C MET A 169 -0.23 -1.59 18.86
N VAL A 170 -0.80 -0.78 19.75
CA VAL A 170 -0.82 -1.03 21.20
C VAL A 170 -2.16 -1.63 21.61
N THR A 171 -2.14 -2.67 22.44
CA THR A 171 -3.32 -3.28 23.07
C THR A 171 -3.21 -3.16 24.59
N GLY A 172 -4.22 -2.59 25.25
CA GLY A 172 -4.36 -2.62 26.69
C GLY A 172 -4.85 -3.98 27.16
N LEU A 173 -4.09 -4.66 28.02
CA LEU A 173 -4.39 -6.03 28.48
C LEU A 173 -4.81 -6.08 29.94
N LYS A 174 -4.28 -5.19 30.77
CA LYS A 174 -4.57 -5.13 32.21
C LYS A 174 -4.47 -3.70 32.70
N GLU A 175 -5.29 -3.35 33.69
CA GLU A 175 -5.20 -2.08 34.40
C GLU A 175 -3.76 -1.79 34.87
N GLY A 176 -3.28 -0.58 34.58
CA GLY A 176 -1.93 -0.16 34.93
C GLY A 176 -1.37 0.90 33.98
N THR A 177 -0.07 1.13 34.08
CA THR A 177 0.66 1.98 33.14
C THR A 177 1.85 1.23 32.54
N ALA A 178 2.14 1.51 31.27
CA ALA A 178 3.31 0.99 30.57
C ALA A 178 3.87 2.07 29.65
N THR A 179 5.14 1.96 29.27
CA THR A 179 5.77 2.82 28.26
C THR A 179 6.07 1.99 27.04
N ILE A 180 5.57 2.42 25.89
CA ILE A 180 5.90 1.87 24.59
C ILE A 180 7.08 2.64 24.01
N MET A 181 8.06 1.93 23.48
CA MET A 181 9.30 2.49 22.95
C MET A 181 9.54 2.03 21.52
N ALA A 182 9.74 2.97 20.60
CA ALA A 182 10.23 2.74 19.25
C ALA A 182 11.73 3.04 19.18
N THR A 183 12.54 2.09 18.73
CA THR A 183 14.00 2.21 18.60
C THR A 183 14.41 2.02 17.13
N SER A 184 15.24 2.92 16.57
CA SER A 184 15.78 2.73 15.22
C SER A 184 16.63 1.47 15.12
N LYS A 185 16.40 0.65 14.08
CA LYS A 185 17.27 -0.51 13.79
C LYS A 185 18.64 -0.09 13.28
N ALA A 186 18.72 1.01 12.53
CA ALA A 186 19.98 1.55 12.00
C ALA A 186 20.83 2.22 13.09
N ASN A 187 20.20 2.82 14.11
CA ASN A 187 20.90 3.43 15.25
C ASN A 187 20.12 3.22 16.55
N SER A 188 20.54 2.24 17.35
CA SER A 188 19.86 1.86 18.59
C SER A 188 19.91 2.93 19.71
N THR A 189 20.68 4.01 19.54
CA THR A 189 20.68 5.14 20.49
C THR A 189 19.52 6.10 20.25
N LEU A 190 18.92 6.08 19.06
CA LEU A 190 17.80 6.95 18.70
C LEU A 190 16.47 6.22 18.96
N LYS A 191 15.69 6.79 19.89
CA LYS A 191 14.45 6.20 20.38
C LYS A 191 13.42 7.28 20.66
N ALA A 192 12.15 6.90 20.61
CA ALA A 192 11.05 7.71 21.12
C ALA A 192 10.07 6.82 21.89
N THR A 193 9.30 7.44 22.80
CA THR A 193 8.41 6.73 23.71
C THR A 193 7.01 7.31 23.71
N ALA A 194 6.02 6.46 23.99
CA ALA A 194 4.67 6.85 24.34
C ALA A 194 4.28 6.23 25.68
N SER A 195 3.65 7.01 26.56
CA SER A 195 3.09 6.51 27.81
C SER A 195 1.70 5.92 27.54
N VAL A 196 1.39 4.80 28.16
CA VAL A 196 0.11 4.11 28.05
C VAL A 196 -0.47 3.95 29.42
N LYS A 197 -1.69 4.45 29.60
CA LYS A 197 -2.51 4.19 30.77
C LYS A 197 -3.65 3.27 30.35
N VAL A 198 -3.75 2.14 31.02
CA VAL A 198 -4.83 1.18 30.83
C VAL A 198 -5.75 1.26 32.04
N SER A 199 -7.00 1.67 31.81
CA SER A 199 -8.07 1.66 32.80
C SER A 199 -8.90 0.38 32.67
N LYS A 200 -9.79 0.15 33.64
CA LYS A 200 -10.74 -0.96 33.61
C LYS A 200 -11.53 -0.94 32.30
N ALA A 201 -11.89 -2.12 31.78
CA ALA A 201 -12.93 -2.21 30.76
C ALA A 201 -14.19 -1.46 31.25
N SER A 202 -14.83 -0.70 30.35
CA SER A 202 -16.03 0.06 30.68
C SER A 202 -17.04 -0.82 31.42
N SER A 203 -17.64 -0.29 32.50
CA SER A 203 -18.82 -0.91 33.10
C SER A 203 -20.06 -0.80 32.21
N ASP A 204 -19.94 -0.01 31.15
CA ASP A 204 -20.99 0.35 30.20
C ASP A 204 -20.50 0.04 28.77
N PRO A 205 -20.67 -1.21 28.30
CA PRO A 205 -20.25 -1.64 26.97
C PRO A 205 -21.22 -1.10 25.91
N PHE A 206 -20.71 -0.88 24.68
CA PHE A 206 -21.57 -0.35 23.62
C PHE A 206 -22.72 -1.30 23.26
N ASN A 207 -23.93 -0.78 23.14
CA ASN A 207 -25.13 -1.53 22.86
C ASN A 207 -25.89 -0.96 21.64
N ILE A 208 -26.55 -1.84 20.90
CA ILE A 208 -27.46 -1.45 19.83
C ILE A 208 -28.79 -2.13 20.08
N THR A 209 -29.81 -1.35 20.41
CA THR A 209 -31.17 -1.85 20.60
C THR A 209 -31.90 -1.92 19.26
N ILE A 210 -32.29 -3.12 18.83
CA ILE A 210 -33.10 -3.29 17.62
C ILE A 210 -34.59 -3.29 17.96
N VAL A 211 -35.35 -2.44 17.28
CA VAL A 211 -36.81 -2.34 17.40
C VAL A 211 -37.45 -2.73 16.08
N PHE A 212 -38.40 -3.66 16.15
CA PHE A 212 -39.20 -4.08 15.01
C PHE A 212 -40.64 -3.59 15.16
N PRO A 213 -41.31 -3.13 14.10
CA PRO A 213 -42.73 -2.83 14.16
C PRO A 213 -43.52 -4.12 14.41
N ALA A 214 -44.67 -4.00 15.10
CA ALA A 214 -45.51 -5.14 15.47
C ALA A 214 -45.94 -6.00 14.26
N ASN A 215 -46.05 -5.38 13.08
CA ASN A 215 -46.57 -5.98 11.85
C ASN A 215 -45.44 -6.29 10.85
N THR A 216 -44.19 -6.31 11.30
CA THR A 216 -43.05 -6.54 10.41
C THR A 216 -43.17 -7.87 9.66
N LEU A 217 -42.70 -7.89 8.41
CA LEU A 217 -42.65 -9.09 7.57
C LEU A 217 -41.46 -10.01 7.89
N LEU A 218 -40.53 -9.57 8.75
CA LEU A 218 -39.35 -10.34 9.13
C LEU A 218 -39.71 -11.59 9.95
N THR A 219 -39.15 -12.74 9.56
CA THR A 219 -39.26 -13.99 10.32
C THR A 219 -38.42 -13.94 11.61
N PRO A 220 -38.63 -14.86 12.58
CA PRO A 220 -37.79 -14.94 13.78
C PRO A 220 -36.29 -15.13 13.48
N SER A 221 -35.94 -15.94 12.48
CA SER A 221 -34.53 -16.15 12.09
C SER A 221 -33.91 -14.90 11.47
N GLN A 222 -34.68 -14.15 10.68
CA GLN A 222 -34.23 -12.89 10.10
C GLN A 222 -34.05 -11.83 11.19
N LYS A 223 -34.98 -11.72 12.15
CA LYS A 223 -34.81 -10.83 13.32
C LYS A 223 -33.55 -11.17 14.12
N GLN A 224 -33.26 -12.45 14.31
CA GLN A 224 -32.04 -12.90 14.97
C GLN A 224 -30.78 -12.42 14.23
N ALA A 225 -30.78 -12.39 12.89
CA ALA A 225 -29.66 -11.87 12.11
C ALA A 225 -29.37 -10.38 12.39
N PHE A 226 -30.39 -9.55 12.64
CA PHE A 226 -30.19 -8.16 13.11
C PHE A 226 -29.57 -8.10 14.50
N THR A 227 -30.03 -8.93 15.44
CA THR A 227 -29.45 -9.00 16.79
C THR A 227 -27.99 -9.48 16.77
N GLU A 228 -27.64 -10.40 15.87
CA GLU A 228 -26.27 -10.86 15.67
C GLU A 228 -25.39 -9.75 15.07
N ALA A 229 -25.89 -8.99 14.10
CA ALA A 229 -25.19 -7.83 13.54
C ALA A 229 -24.96 -6.73 14.59
N ALA A 230 -25.98 -6.44 15.41
CA ALA A 230 -25.87 -5.53 16.55
C ALA A 230 -24.75 -5.97 17.51
N SER A 231 -24.78 -7.25 17.90
CA SER A 231 -23.74 -7.83 18.76
C SER A 231 -22.35 -7.76 18.13
N ARG A 232 -22.23 -7.93 16.81
CA ARG A 232 -20.96 -7.85 16.08
C ARG A 232 -20.37 -6.44 16.09
N TRP A 233 -21.20 -5.40 15.94
CA TRP A 233 -20.77 -4.01 16.06
C TRP A 233 -20.43 -3.63 17.52
N SER A 234 -21.20 -4.10 18.50
CA SER A 234 -20.90 -3.93 19.93
C SER A 234 -19.59 -4.58 20.38
N GLN A 235 -19.07 -5.57 19.66
CA GLN A 235 -17.72 -6.11 19.91
C GLN A 235 -16.61 -5.20 19.39
N VAL A 236 -16.91 -4.40 18.37
CA VAL A 236 -15.97 -3.50 17.68
C VAL A 236 -15.94 -2.14 18.35
N ILE A 237 -17.08 -1.65 18.82
CA ILE A 237 -17.17 -0.40 19.58
C ILE A 237 -17.06 -0.76 21.06
N ALA A 238 -15.92 -0.45 21.66
CA ALA A 238 -15.49 -0.97 22.96
C ALA A 238 -16.21 -0.32 24.15
N GLN A 239 -16.69 0.91 24.00
CA GLN A 239 -17.31 1.69 25.08
C GLN A 239 -18.64 2.28 24.64
N GLY A 240 -19.63 2.24 25.54
CA GLY A 240 -20.89 2.95 25.42
C GLY A 240 -20.71 4.46 25.26
N LEU A 241 -21.65 5.04 24.55
CA LEU A 241 -21.91 6.47 24.46
C LEU A 241 -22.73 6.94 25.67
N PRO A 242 -22.78 8.25 25.95
CA PRO A 242 -23.70 8.77 26.95
C PRO A 242 -25.16 8.49 26.59
N ASP A 243 -25.93 7.93 27.52
CA ASP A 243 -27.38 7.76 27.42
C ASP A 243 -28.06 9.03 26.92
N PHE A 244 -28.92 8.89 25.91
CA PHE A 244 -29.80 9.96 25.48
C PHE A 244 -31.11 9.91 26.27
N ASN A 245 -31.47 11.01 26.92
CA ASN A 245 -32.77 11.19 27.56
C ASN A 245 -33.36 12.54 27.12
N GLY A 246 -34.30 12.51 26.19
CA GLY A 246 -34.84 13.72 25.58
C GLY A 246 -36.14 13.49 24.83
N THR A 247 -36.35 14.26 23.76
CA THR A 247 -37.48 14.07 22.85
C THR A 247 -36.99 13.94 21.42
N ALA A 248 -37.64 13.06 20.64
CA ALA A 248 -37.47 12.94 19.21
C ALA A 248 -38.85 13.06 18.55
N ASN A 249 -38.99 13.93 17.55
CA ASN A 249 -40.28 14.24 16.91
C ASN A 249 -41.41 14.58 17.92
N GLY A 250 -41.07 15.28 19.00
CA GLY A 250 -42.02 15.68 20.05
C GLY A 250 -42.48 14.55 20.98
N LYS A 251 -41.89 13.34 20.89
CA LYS A 251 -42.15 12.22 21.80
C LYS A 251 -40.97 11.99 22.73
N PRO A 252 -41.18 11.65 24.01
CA PRO A 252 -40.11 11.22 24.90
C PRO A 252 -39.34 10.05 24.30
N LEU A 253 -38.01 10.15 24.33
CA LEU A 253 -37.10 9.13 23.84
C LEU A 253 -35.97 8.95 24.86
N SER A 254 -35.76 7.71 25.28
CA SER A 254 -34.64 7.29 26.12
C SER A 254 -33.92 6.17 25.39
N VAL A 255 -32.64 6.37 25.10
CA VAL A 255 -31.81 5.43 24.34
C VAL A 255 -30.46 5.30 25.02
N ASP A 256 -30.18 4.09 25.46
CA ASP A 256 -28.83 3.60 25.74
C ASP A 256 -28.12 3.40 24.39
N ASP A 257 -27.04 4.13 24.19
CA ASP A 257 -26.19 4.15 22.98
C ASP A 257 -26.87 4.46 21.65
N VAL A 258 -27.44 3.44 20.99
CA VAL A 258 -28.09 3.54 19.68
C VAL A 258 -29.32 2.63 19.63
N GLN A 259 -30.44 3.17 19.14
CA GLN A 259 -31.63 2.39 18.79
C GLN A 259 -31.84 2.34 17.28
N ILE A 260 -32.03 1.15 16.71
CA ILE A 260 -32.27 0.97 15.28
C ILE A 260 -33.67 0.40 15.04
N ASN A 261 -34.45 1.12 14.24
CA ASN A 261 -35.75 0.69 13.76
C ASN A 261 -35.57 -0.15 12.48
N ALA A 262 -35.70 -1.47 12.59
CA ALA A 262 -35.50 -2.40 11.48
C ALA A 262 -36.82 -2.97 10.96
N ASP A 263 -36.96 -3.07 9.63
CA ASP A 263 -38.18 -3.62 9.01
C ASP A 263 -37.93 -4.17 7.60
N ALA A 264 -38.80 -5.09 7.17
CA ALA A 264 -38.90 -5.53 5.78
C ALA A 264 -40.11 -4.87 5.12
N VAL A 265 -39.86 -4.10 4.05
CA VAL A 265 -40.87 -3.32 3.32
C VAL A 265 -40.74 -3.58 1.83
N ALA A 266 -41.78 -3.29 1.04
CA ALA A 266 -41.63 -3.30 -0.41
C ALA A 266 -40.80 -2.09 -0.85
N ILE A 267 -39.71 -2.31 -1.60
CA ILE A 267 -38.86 -1.23 -2.11
C ILE A 267 -38.95 -1.19 -3.64
N ASP A 268 -38.38 -2.17 -4.34
CA ASP A 268 -38.34 -2.19 -5.80
C ASP A 268 -38.45 -3.58 -6.45
N GLY A 269 -38.64 -4.63 -5.65
CA GLY A 269 -38.83 -5.99 -6.14
C GLY A 269 -37.56 -6.83 -5.97
N VAL A 270 -37.29 -7.73 -6.91
CA VAL A 270 -36.18 -8.69 -6.75
C VAL A 270 -34.91 -8.16 -7.39
N GLY A 271 -33.83 -8.10 -6.61
CA GLY A 271 -32.45 -8.08 -7.10
C GLY A 271 -31.83 -6.71 -7.39
N ASN A 272 -32.52 -5.62 -7.09
CA ASN A 272 -31.98 -4.26 -7.21
C ASN A 272 -31.53 -3.76 -5.83
N ILE A 273 -32.46 -3.31 -5.00
CA ILE A 273 -32.19 -2.79 -3.66
C ILE A 273 -32.35 -3.93 -2.64
N LEU A 274 -31.25 -4.29 -1.97
CA LEU A 274 -31.31 -5.30 -0.91
C LEU A 274 -31.73 -4.70 0.44
N GLY A 275 -31.23 -3.50 0.72
CA GLY A 275 -31.54 -2.73 1.90
C GLY A 275 -31.04 -1.30 1.79
N MET A 276 -31.50 -0.48 2.74
CA MET A 276 -31.02 0.88 2.96
C MET A 276 -30.96 1.14 4.46
N ALA A 277 -30.01 1.97 4.87
CA ALA A 277 -29.87 2.35 6.26
C ALA A 277 -29.16 3.68 6.45
N GLY A 278 -29.37 4.26 7.63
CA GLY A 278 -28.69 5.48 8.04
C GLY A 278 -29.18 6.00 9.39
N PRO A 279 -28.49 7.00 9.94
CA PRO A 279 -28.93 7.68 11.15
C PRO A 279 -30.21 8.49 10.89
N GLU A 280 -31.14 8.46 11.84
CA GLU A 280 -32.35 9.32 11.85
C GLU A 280 -32.13 10.54 12.75
N PHE A 281 -31.53 10.32 13.92
CA PHE A 281 -31.20 11.37 14.89
C PHE A 281 -29.76 11.19 15.35
N VAL A 282 -29.05 12.30 15.49
CA VAL A 282 -27.66 12.35 15.96
C VAL A 282 -27.53 13.23 17.19
N ARG A 283 -26.48 12.99 17.96
CA ARG A 283 -26.08 13.77 19.13
C ARG A 283 -25.54 15.13 18.70
N ASN A 284 -25.90 16.19 19.40
CA ASN A 284 -25.47 17.55 19.03
C ASN A 284 -23.97 17.76 19.28
N GLU A 285 -23.43 17.09 20.29
CA GLU A 285 -22.06 17.26 20.77
C GLU A 285 -20.99 16.66 19.85
N ASN A 286 -21.31 15.56 19.17
CA ASN A 286 -20.32 14.80 18.37
C ASN A 286 -20.91 14.21 17.08
N SER A 287 -22.17 14.48 16.77
CA SER A 287 -22.88 13.95 15.60
C SER A 287 -22.98 12.42 15.53
N LEU A 288 -22.66 11.70 16.62
CA LEU A 288 -22.85 10.25 16.66
C LEU A 288 -24.35 9.91 16.72
N PRO A 289 -24.81 8.85 16.04
CA PRO A 289 -26.20 8.40 16.04
C PRO A 289 -26.79 8.21 17.45
N ILE A 290 -28.04 8.61 17.61
CA ILE A 290 -28.94 8.24 18.72
C ILE A 290 -29.90 7.17 18.21
N THR A 291 -30.50 7.40 17.05
CA THR A 291 -31.34 6.40 16.39
C THR A 291 -31.01 6.28 14.92
N GLY A 292 -31.36 5.14 14.34
CA GLY A 292 -31.30 4.94 12.90
C GLY A 292 -32.40 4.03 12.39
N ILE A 293 -32.45 3.93 11.09
CA ILE A 293 -33.42 3.11 10.36
C ILE A 293 -32.69 2.12 9.49
N MET A 294 -33.26 0.92 9.39
CA MET A 294 -32.86 -0.12 8.44
C MET A 294 -34.11 -0.64 7.74
N LYS A 295 -34.16 -0.53 6.42
CA LYS A 295 -35.26 -1.03 5.58
C LYS A 295 -34.71 -2.02 4.57
N PHE A 296 -35.25 -3.23 4.56
CA PHE A 296 -34.85 -4.29 3.65
C PHE A 296 -35.98 -4.60 2.67
N ASP A 297 -35.66 -4.91 1.41
CA ASP A 297 -36.71 -5.27 0.45
C ASP A 297 -37.29 -6.63 0.82
N SER A 298 -38.55 -6.64 1.22
CA SER A 298 -39.34 -7.83 1.51
C SER A 298 -39.31 -8.87 0.39
N ALA A 299 -39.09 -8.48 -0.88
CA ALA A 299 -38.96 -9.38 -2.01
C ALA A 299 -37.61 -10.14 -2.04
N ASP A 300 -36.57 -9.61 -1.38
CA ASP A 300 -35.21 -10.14 -1.42
C ASP A 300 -34.75 -10.80 -0.11
N VAL A 301 -35.33 -10.43 1.04
CA VAL A 301 -34.87 -10.93 2.36
C VAL A 301 -34.81 -12.47 2.43
N ALA A 302 -35.85 -13.16 1.96
CA ALA A 302 -35.88 -14.63 1.99
C ALA A 302 -34.82 -15.25 1.05
N ASN A 303 -34.57 -14.63 -0.11
CA ASN A 303 -33.55 -15.08 -1.05
C ASN A 303 -32.14 -14.86 -0.49
N MET A 304 -31.91 -13.73 0.17
CA MET A 304 -30.65 -13.45 0.85
C MET A 304 -30.40 -14.42 2.00
N GLU A 305 -31.43 -14.77 2.77
CA GLU A 305 -31.34 -15.75 3.85
C GLU A 305 -30.96 -17.13 3.29
N ALA A 306 -31.67 -17.59 2.25
CA ALA A 306 -31.40 -18.87 1.61
C ALA A 306 -30.00 -18.96 0.97
N ARG A 307 -29.47 -17.83 0.51
CA ARG A 307 -28.12 -17.72 -0.09
C ARG A 307 -27.02 -17.45 0.92
N GLY A 308 -27.36 -17.23 2.19
CA GLY A 308 -26.41 -16.93 3.25
C GLY A 308 -25.81 -15.51 3.21
N THR A 309 -26.33 -14.60 2.38
CA THR A 309 -25.83 -13.22 2.26
C THR A 309 -26.50 -12.26 3.22
N LEU A 310 -27.69 -12.61 3.75
CA LEU A 310 -28.51 -11.71 4.58
C LEU A 310 -27.73 -11.12 5.76
N LYS A 311 -26.95 -11.94 6.49
CA LYS A 311 -26.21 -11.48 7.67
C LYS A 311 -25.18 -10.41 7.32
N SER A 312 -24.46 -10.58 6.22
CA SER A 312 -23.45 -9.62 5.76
C SER A 312 -24.08 -8.32 5.29
N VAL A 313 -25.23 -8.38 4.58
CA VAL A 313 -25.98 -7.18 4.19
C VAL A 313 -26.50 -6.44 5.42
N ILE A 314 -27.09 -7.14 6.39
CA ILE A 314 -27.52 -6.51 7.65
C ILE A 314 -26.36 -5.86 8.38
N LEU A 315 -25.21 -6.54 8.48
CA LEU A 315 -24.03 -5.99 9.14
C LEU A 315 -23.53 -4.72 8.43
N HIS A 316 -23.48 -4.75 7.11
CA HIS A 316 -23.12 -3.61 6.25
C HIS A 316 -24.04 -2.41 6.49
N GLU A 317 -25.35 -2.60 6.32
CA GLU A 317 -26.36 -1.55 6.48
C GLU A 317 -26.33 -0.97 7.90
N MET A 318 -26.08 -1.79 8.91
CA MET A 318 -25.93 -1.31 10.28
C MET A 318 -24.68 -0.42 10.44
N GLY A 319 -23.61 -0.64 9.66
CA GLY A 319 -22.46 0.25 9.58
C GLY A 319 -22.83 1.65 9.09
N HIS A 320 -23.74 1.76 8.12
CA HIS A 320 -24.28 3.04 7.68
C HIS A 320 -25.09 3.76 8.76
N VAL A 321 -25.85 3.03 9.58
CA VAL A 321 -26.49 3.64 10.76
C VAL A 321 -25.46 4.23 11.71
N LEU A 322 -24.34 3.53 11.93
CA LEU A 322 -23.24 3.96 12.79
C LEU A 322 -22.39 5.11 12.20
N GLY A 323 -22.73 5.63 11.02
CA GLY A 323 -22.06 6.79 10.44
C GLY A 323 -21.05 6.49 9.34
N ILE A 324 -20.74 5.21 9.10
CA ILE A 324 -19.77 4.83 8.06
C ILE A 324 -20.41 5.14 6.71
N GLY A 325 -19.80 6.02 5.92
CA GLY A 325 -20.35 6.47 4.64
C GLY A 325 -21.44 7.53 4.72
N THR A 326 -22.13 7.63 5.86
CA THR A 326 -23.25 8.56 6.06
C THR A 326 -22.87 9.83 6.82
N LEU A 327 -21.79 9.78 7.61
CA LEU A 327 -21.26 10.90 8.41
C LEU A 327 -19.81 11.23 8.02
N TRP A 328 -19.44 10.95 6.77
CA TRP A 328 -18.08 11.08 6.26
C TRP A 328 -17.72 12.46 5.71
N ASP A 329 -18.65 13.42 5.66
CA ASP A 329 -18.45 14.72 5.00
C ASP A 329 -17.17 15.47 5.43
N SER A 330 -16.78 15.36 6.71
CA SER A 330 -15.57 16.00 7.25
C SER A 330 -14.28 15.22 6.97
N PHE A 331 -14.38 14.00 6.46
CA PHE A 331 -13.28 13.08 6.23
C PHE A 331 -13.03 12.78 4.76
N ILE A 332 -13.93 13.17 3.85
CA ILE A 332 -13.74 12.98 2.42
C ILE A 332 -13.15 14.23 1.76
N THR A 333 -12.31 13.99 0.76
CA THR A 333 -11.82 14.99 -0.18
C THR A 333 -12.11 14.52 -1.59
N HIS A 334 -12.32 15.47 -2.50
CA HIS A 334 -12.67 15.15 -3.88
C HIS A 334 -12.15 16.22 -4.85
N ASN A 335 -11.93 15.81 -6.10
CA ASN A 335 -11.33 16.67 -7.12
C ASN A 335 -12.37 17.60 -7.81
N GLY A 336 -11.87 18.53 -8.61
CA GLY A 336 -12.69 19.25 -9.61
C GLY A 336 -13.52 20.43 -9.11
N ASN A 337 -13.40 20.86 -7.85
CA ASN A 337 -14.25 21.90 -7.25
C ASN A 337 -15.76 21.66 -7.44
N VAL A 338 -16.15 20.38 -7.56
CA VAL A 338 -17.54 19.91 -7.65
C VAL A 338 -17.89 19.19 -6.36
N ASP A 339 -19.17 18.95 -6.07
CA ASP A 339 -19.53 18.07 -4.95
C ASP A 339 -19.02 16.63 -5.16
N CYS A 340 -19.00 15.85 -4.08
CA CYS A 340 -18.56 14.46 -4.12
C CYS A 340 -19.32 13.62 -5.16
N GLN A 341 -20.62 13.89 -5.38
CA GLN A 341 -21.46 13.14 -6.32
C GLN A 341 -21.02 13.34 -7.78
N ASN A 342 -20.39 14.47 -8.09
CA ASN A 342 -19.91 14.81 -9.44
C ASN A 342 -18.40 14.60 -9.60
N ALA A 343 -17.67 14.30 -8.53
CA ALA A 343 -16.22 14.09 -8.58
C ALA A 343 -15.82 12.77 -9.26
N SER A 344 -14.64 12.74 -9.85
CA SER A 344 -14.05 11.52 -10.46
C SER A 344 -12.97 10.87 -9.59
N ILE A 345 -12.51 11.57 -8.56
CA ILE A 345 -11.63 11.06 -7.51
C ILE A 345 -12.23 11.48 -6.18
N ILE A 346 -12.46 10.51 -5.30
CA ILE A 346 -12.95 10.71 -3.95
C ILE A 346 -12.07 9.88 -3.02
N GLU A 347 -11.60 10.52 -1.96
CA GLU A 347 -10.62 9.94 -1.05
C GLU A 347 -11.00 10.23 0.40
N PHE A 348 -10.96 9.20 1.25
CA PHE A 348 -11.13 9.35 2.69
C PHE A 348 -9.78 9.65 3.35
N THR A 349 -9.79 10.57 4.30
CA THR A 349 -8.61 11.22 4.89
C THR A 349 -8.57 11.17 6.41
N GLY A 350 -9.51 10.45 7.04
CA GLY A 350 -9.49 10.21 8.48
C GLY A 350 -8.18 9.54 8.92
N ALA A 351 -7.53 10.12 9.92
CA ALA A 351 -6.17 9.77 10.31
C ALA A 351 -6.08 8.33 10.84
N LYS A 352 -7.12 7.84 11.51
CA LYS A 352 -7.15 6.51 12.11
C LYS A 352 -7.33 5.42 11.06
N ALA A 353 -8.29 5.60 10.15
CA ALA A 353 -8.46 4.71 9.00
C ALA A 353 -7.20 4.68 8.12
N LEU A 354 -6.60 5.85 7.82
CA LEU A 354 -5.37 5.95 7.02
C LEU A 354 -4.21 5.16 7.62
N LEU A 355 -4.03 5.25 8.94
CA LEU A 355 -3.00 4.50 9.64
C LEU A 355 -3.20 2.98 9.47
N GLN A 356 -4.44 2.50 9.56
CA GLN A 356 -4.72 1.09 9.31
C GLN A 356 -4.55 0.70 7.85
N PHE A 357 -4.94 1.56 6.91
CA PHE A 357 -4.71 1.34 5.48
C PHE A 357 -3.22 1.23 5.13
N HIS A 358 -2.37 2.04 5.79
CA HIS A 358 -0.91 1.94 5.64
C HIS A 358 -0.35 0.67 6.28
N ASN A 359 -0.90 0.24 7.42
CA ASN A 359 -0.56 -1.05 8.04
C ASN A 359 -0.97 -2.26 7.17
N LEU A 360 -1.95 -2.09 6.26
CA LEU A 360 -2.29 -3.07 5.22
C LEU A 360 -1.34 -3.00 4.00
N GLY A 361 -0.23 -2.26 4.10
CA GLY A 361 0.81 -2.17 3.08
C GLY A 361 0.46 -1.24 1.91
N LYS A 362 -0.51 -0.34 2.09
CA LYS A 362 -0.90 0.65 1.08
C LYS A 362 -0.37 2.03 1.42
N ALA A 363 -0.45 2.96 0.47
CA ALA A 363 0.03 4.33 0.61
C ALA A 363 -1.01 5.30 0.05
N GLY A 364 -0.89 6.58 0.39
CA GLY A 364 -1.84 7.61 -0.02
C GLY A 364 -3.13 7.58 0.81
N ASN A 365 -4.15 8.26 0.29
CA ASN A 365 -5.48 8.29 0.89
C ASN A 365 -6.29 7.04 0.53
N ILE A 366 -7.40 6.80 1.23
CA ILE A 366 -8.23 5.60 1.01
C ILE A 366 -9.22 5.90 -0.13
N PRO A 367 -9.22 5.13 -1.23
CA PRO A 367 -10.17 5.33 -2.32
C PRO A 367 -11.63 5.11 -1.89
N VAL A 368 -12.47 6.11 -2.09
CA VAL A 368 -13.93 6.01 -1.91
C VAL A 368 -14.57 5.74 -3.26
N GLU A 369 -15.71 5.06 -3.26
CA GLU A 369 -16.41 4.70 -4.48
C GLU A 369 -16.80 5.94 -5.30
N THR A 370 -16.40 5.95 -6.58
CA THR A 370 -16.63 7.04 -7.54
C THR A 370 -17.72 6.72 -8.54
N THR A 371 -18.17 5.46 -8.56
CA THR A 371 -19.16 4.95 -9.48
C THR A 371 -20.46 4.57 -8.78
N GLY A 372 -21.50 4.27 -9.56
CA GLY A 372 -22.84 4.05 -9.04
C GLY A 372 -23.61 5.35 -8.77
N GLY A 373 -24.83 5.22 -8.24
CA GLY A 373 -25.68 6.37 -7.93
C GLY A 373 -25.31 7.04 -6.61
N LYS A 374 -26.15 8.01 -6.18
CA LYS A 374 -26.07 8.66 -4.85
C LYS A 374 -25.91 7.70 -3.68
N GLY A 375 -26.28 6.45 -3.90
CA GLY A 375 -26.17 5.41 -2.92
C GLY A 375 -24.88 4.72 -2.73
N THR A 376 -24.14 4.59 -3.80
CA THR A 376 -22.92 3.81 -3.79
C THR A 376 -21.76 4.78 -3.72
N LYS A 377 -21.82 5.82 -4.55
CA LYS A 377 -20.84 6.89 -4.59
C LYS A 377 -20.77 7.66 -3.28
N CYS A 378 -19.57 8.05 -2.87
CA CYS A 378 -19.26 8.81 -1.64
C CYS A 378 -19.45 8.07 -0.31
N GLY A 379 -20.35 7.09 -0.24
CA GLY A 379 -20.70 6.39 1.00
C GLY A 379 -20.00 5.05 1.23
N HIS A 380 -19.16 4.61 0.29
CA HIS A 380 -18.58 3.28 0.30
C HIS A 380 -17.08 3.30 0.05
N TRP A 381 -16.38 2.31 0.58
CA TRP A 381 -15.05 2.01 0.07
C TRP A 381 -15.14 1.61 -1.40
N SER A 382 -14.14 2.00 -2.19
CA SER A 382 -14.12 1.66 -3.61
C SER A 382 -14.06 0.15 -3.83
N GLU A 383 -15.11 -0.41 -4.45
CA GLU A 383 -15.20 -1.82 -4.82
C GLU A 383 -14.03 -2.23 -5.73
N SER A 384 -13.64 -1.31 -6.62
CA SER A 384 -12.52 -1.54 -7.53
C SER A 384 -11.18 -1.67 -6.80
N HIS A 385 -11.04 -1.18 -5.57
CA HIS A 385 -9.82 -1.28 -4.77
C HIS A 385 -9.91 -2.34 -3.66
N PHE A 386 -11.09 -2.56 -3.10
CA PHE A 386 -11.28 -3.32 -1.87
C PHE A 386 -12.08 -4.63 -2.04
N ASP A 387 -12.68 -4.87 -3.21
CA ASP A 387 -13.41 -6.11 -3.52
C ASP A 387 -14.39 -6.49 -2.40
N SER A 388 -14.10 -7.52 -1.60
CA SER A 388 -15.03 -8.04 -0.61
C SER A 388 -14.98 -7.36 0.77
N GLU A 389 -14.35 -6.20 0.96
CA GLU A 389 -14.41 -5.52 2.27
C GLU A 389 -15.87 -5.19 2.63
N LEU A 390 -16.26 -5.35 3.91
CA LEU A 390 -17.65 -5.22 4.34
C LEU A 390 -18.37 -3.98 3.82
N MET A 391 -17.73 -2.82 3.80
CA MET A 391 -18.33 -1.52 3.47
C MET A 391 -18.03 -1.07 2.04
N THR A 392 -17.73 -2.00 1.12
CA THR A 392 -17.85 -1.74 -0.32
C THR A 392 -19.33 -1.78 -0.74
N GLY A 393 -19.66 -1.15 -1.87
CA GLY A 393 -21.06 -0.95 -2.30
C GLY A 393 -21.78 -2.18 -2.86
N PHE A 394 -21.18 -3.37 -2.81
CA PHE A 394 -21.74 -4.58 -3.41
C PHE A 394 -21.72 -5.76 -2.44
N SER A 395 -22.82 -6.51 -2.42
CA SER A 395 -22.87 -7.77 -1.67
C SER A 395 -22.18 -8.88 -2.43
N GLU A 396 -21.34 -9.62 -1.72
CA GLU A 396 -20.60 -10.76 -2.23
C GLU A 396 -21.20 -12.08 -1.69
N SER A 397 -21.06 -13.16 -2.47
CA SER A 397 -21.42 -14.51 -1.99
C SER A 397 -20.37 -15.12 -1.05
N GLY A 398 -19.19 -14.50 -0.98
CA GLY A 398 -18.09 -14.90 -0.10
C GLY A 398 -18.05 -14.09 1.20
N PRO A 399 -17.06 -14.34 2.07
CA PRO A 399 -16.87 -13.56 3.28
C PRO A 399 -16.70 -12.07 2.97
N MET A 400 -17.41 -11.23 3.73
CA MET A 400 -17.29 -9.78 3.68
C MET A 400 -16.65 -9.28 4.99
N PRO A 401 -15.30 -9.33 5.13
CA PRO A 401 -14.62 -8.99 6.36
C PRO A 401 -14.81 -7.52 6.75
N LEU A 402 -15.14 -7.28 8.02
CA LEU A 402 -15.06 -5.97 8.67
C LEU A 402 -13.59 -5.65 8.94
N SER A 403 -12.96 -4.91 8.03
CA SER A 403 -11.52 -4.66 8.12
C SER A 403 -11.15 -3.68 9.22
N ARG A 404 -9.89 -3.74 9.65
CA ARG A 404 -9.30 -2.74 10.55
C ARG A 404 -9.38 -1.32 9.99
N MET A 405 -9.39 -1.16 8.67
CA MET A 405 -9.57 0.13 7.99
C MET A 405 -10.95 0.71 8.31
N THR A 406 -12.01 -0.09 8.20
CA THR A 406 -13.38 0.30 8.57
C THR A 406 -13.52 0.58 10.06
N VAL A 407 -12.89 -0.23 10.91
CA VAL A 407 -12.83 0.05 12.36
C VAL A 407 -12.13 1.38 12.66
N GLY A 408 -11.09 1.72 11.88
CA GLY A 408 -10.42 3.02 12.00
C GLY A 408 -11.32 4.18 11.61
N ALA A 409 -12.19 4.02 10.61
CA ALA A 409 -13.16 5.04 10.24
C ALA A 409 -14.20 5.31 11.35
N LEU A 410 -14.54 4.30 12.17
CA LEU A 410 -15.34 4.51 13.38
C LEU A 410 -14.57 5.31 14.44
N GLU A 411 -13.28 5.05 14.64
CA GLU A 411 -12.46 5.86 15.56
C GLU A 411 -12.35 7.31 15.08
N ASP A 412 -12.23 7.54 13.77
CA ASP A 412 -12.25 8.88 13.18
C ASP A 412 -13.58 9.61 13.45
N LEU A 413 -14.71 8.90 13.42
CA LEU A 413 -16.03 9.44 13.79
C LEU A 413 -16.16 9.75 15.30
N GLY A 414 -15.26 9.25 16.15
CA GLY A 414 -15.25 9.50 17.59
C GLY A 414 -15.71 8.33 18.46
N TYR A 415 -15.93 7.14 17.87
CA TYR A 415 -16.14 5.93 18.65
C TYR A 415 -14.86 5.46 19.32
N GLN A 416 -14.96 4.87 20.51
CA GLN A 416 -13.87 4.10 21.08
C GLN A 416 -13.96 2.67 20.55
N VAL A 417 -12.91 2.22 19.86
CA VAL A 417 -12.94 0.96 19.11
C VAL A 417 -11.96 -0.09 19.65
N ASN A 418 -12.29 -1.35 19.40
CA ASN A 418 -11.46 -2.51 19.60
C ASN A 418 -11.03 -3.06 18.22
N TYR A 419 -9.82 -2.72 17.80
CA TYR A 419 -9.27 -3.19 16.53
C TYR A 419 -8.99 -4.69 16.49
N ASN A 420 -8.90 -5.37 17.64
CA ASN A 420 -8.75 -6.83 17.68
C ASN A 420 -10.07 -7.55 17.36
N ALA A 421 -11.20 -6.85 17.40
CA ALA A 421 -12.48 -7.36 16.93
C ALA A 421 -12.69 -7.15 15.42
N ALA A 422 -11.72 -6.59 14.70
CA ALA A 422 -11.75 -6.55 13.24
C ALA A 422 -11.45 -7.93 12.65
N ASP A 423 -12.01 -8.22 11.47
CA ASP A 423 -11.72 -9.45 10.76
C ASP A 423 -10.35 -9.37 10.06
N PRO A 424 -9.64 -10.51 9.92
CA PRO A 424 -8.47 -10.59 9.06
C PRO A 424 -8.85 -10.17 7.63
N TYR A 425 -8.11 -9.20 7.09
CA TYR A 425 -8.33 -8.67 5.76
C TYR A 425 -7.01 -8.26 5.13
N THR A 426 -6.89 -8.52 3.83
CA THR A 426 -5.78 -8.06 3.01
C THR A 426 -6.35 -7.36 1.79
N VAL A 427 -5.90 -6.15 1.51
CA VAL A 427 -6.35 -5.43 0.32
C VAL A 427 -5.89 -6.19 -0.93
N PRO A 428 -6.83 -6.59 -1.82
CA PRO A 428 -6.50 -7.37 -3.01
C PRO A 428 -5.40 -6.72 -3.86
N VAL A 429 -4.55 -7.56 -4.46
CA VAL A 429 -3.61 -7.12 -5.50
C VAL A 429 -4.30 -7.34 -6.84
N LYS A 430 -4.93 -6.31 -7.41
CA LYS A 430 -5.50 -6.43 -8.75
C LYS A 430 -4.41 -6.34 -9.83
N PRO A 431 -4.41 -7.24 -10.84
CA PRO A 431 -3.68 -7.00 -12.08
C PRO A 431 -4.21 -5.71 -12.71
N SER A 432 -3.33 -4.86 -13.23
CA SER A 432 -3.72 -3.66 -13.96
C SER A 432 -4.64 -4.02 -15.15
N GLY A 433 -5.87 -3.48 -15.18
CA GLY A 433 -6.65 -3.37 -16.42
C GLY A 433 -8.09 -3.93 -16.47
N ILE A 434 -8.82 -4.12 -15.37
CA ILE A 434 -10.25 -4.46 -15.45
C ILE A 434 -11.09 -3.51 -14.58
N GLU A 435 -11.55 -2.41 -15.18
CA GLU A 435 -12.66 -1.61 -14.67
C GLU A 435 -13.99 -2.30 -15.00
N LYS A 436 -14.80 -2.60 -13.98
CA LYS A 436 -16.20 -3.04 -14.18
C LYS A 436 -17.10 -1.81 -14.23
N GLN A 437 -17.95 -1.72 -15.24
CA GLN A 437 -18.89 -0.61 -15.46
C GLN A 437 -20.07 -0.65 -14.48
N SER A 438 -20.50 0.54 -14.07
CA SER A 438 -21.55 0.82 -13.09
C SER A 438 -22.96 0.81 -13.67
N LEU A 439 -23.96 0.40 -12.87
CA LEU A 439 -25.39 0.60 -13.11
C LEU A 439 -25.95 1.69 -12.18
N GLU A 440 -26.57 2.70 -12.78
CA GLU A 440 -27.08 3.94 -12.17
C GLU A 440 -28.31 3.75 -11.25
N HIS A 441 -28.64 4.80 -10.49
CA HIS A 441 -29.82 5.08 -9.63
C HIS A 441 -29.58 4.98 -8.10
N GLY A 442 -30.15 5.96 -7.37
CA GLY A 442 -29.62 6.56 -6.13
C GLY A 442 -30.30 6.23 -4.79
N GLU A 443 -29.77 6.89 -3.74
CA GLU A 443 -29.87 6.63 -2.27
C GLU A 443 -29.00 5.46 -1.77
N LEU A 444 -28.46 5.51 -0.53
CA LEU A 444 -27.43 4.58 0.04
C LEU A 444 -27.94 3.15 0.08
N LEU A 445 -27.54 2.34 -0.90
CA LEU A 445 -28.14 1.05 -1.22
C LEU A 445 -27.07 0.04 -1.54
N LEU A 446 -27.07 -1.10 -0.83
CA LEU A 446 -26.27 -2.26 -1.21
C LEU A 446 -26.94 -3.03 -2.36
N LYS A 447 -26.17 -3.32 -3.41
CA LYS A 447 -26.64 -4.07 -4.60
C LYS A 447 -26.00 -5.48 -4.68
N PRO A 448 -26.63 -6.49 -5.31
CA PRO A 448 -25.96 -7.75 -5.63
C PRO A 448 -24.83 -7.56 -6.63
N ARG A 449 -23.69 -8.26 -6.47
CA ARG A 449 -22.69 -8.31 -7.54
C ARG A 449 -23.25 -9.02 -8.78
N GLY A 450 -23.30 -8.32 -9.92
CA GLY A 450 -23.63 -8.91 -11.21
C GLY A 450 -22.57 -9.91 -11.67
N ARG A 451 -22.98 -11.13 -12.03
CA ARG A 451 -22.17 -12.01 -12.87
C ARG A 451 -22.32 -11.57 -14.32
N LEU A 452 -21.21 -11.54 -15.06
CA LEU A 452 -21.17 -11.42 -16.52
C LEU A 452 -22.06 -12.48 -17.17
#